data_AF-A0A7S3AD43-F1
#
_entry.id   AF-A0A7S3AD43-F1
#
_cell.length_a   1.000
_cell.length_b   1.000
_cell.length_c   1.000
_cell.angle_alpha   90.00
_cell.angle_beta   90.00
_cell.angle_gamma   90.00
#
_symmetry.space_group_name_H-M   'P 1'
#
loop_
_entity.id
_entity.type
_entity.pdbx_description
1 polymer ?
#
loop_
_entity_poly.entity_id
_entity_poly.type
_entity_poly.pdbx_seq_one_letter_code
_entity_poly.pdbx_strand_id
1 'polypeptide(L)'
;HTDVEEYLTTRGAESHRSKLNSLGSLAASSIWVLPEAILKGMGDELDSDLDLIISGIGDEVHALAARSIGSWDADMIALHQASGGHVLLVMGQTLLEHHGLMTSCSLNQKTVRRFLGTLEAAYGNHQYHNSIHAADVMLTMHLYLTKFNL
;
A
#
# COMPACT_ATOMS: atom_id res chain seq x y z
N HIS A 1 -41.02 -30.38 -18.94
CA HIS A 1 -40.88 -30.33 -17.47
C HIS A 1 -39.55 -29.63 -17.25
N THR A 2 -39.60 -28.30 -17.27
CA THR A 2 -38.42 -27.44 -17.36
C THR A 2 -38.34 -26.71 -16.03
N ASP A 3 -37.18 -26.81 -15.41
CA ASP A 3 -36.99 -26.71 -13.97
C ASP A 3 -37.33 -25.33 -13.39
N VAL A 4 -38.24 -25.37 -12.42
CA VAL A 4 -38.68 -24.22 -11.61
C VAL A 4 -37.59 -23.73 -10.64
N GLU A 5 -36.51 -24.51 -10.50
CA GLU A 5 -35.34 -24.23 -9.65
C GLU A 5 -34.38 -23.17 -10.24
N GLU A 6 -34.32 -23.05 -11.58
CA GLU A 6 -33.46 -22.06 -12.26
C GLU A 6 -34.04 -20.62 -12.15
N TYR A 7 -35.36 -20.51 -12.03
CA TYR A 7 -36.08 -19.23 -11.94
C TYR A 7 -36.05 -18.60 -10.52
N LEU A 8 -35.84 -19.42 -9.48
CA LEU A 8 -35.72 -18.96 -8.09
C LEU A 8 -34.29 -18.60 -7.70
N THR A 9 -33.30 -19.27 -8.32
CA THR A 9 -31.87 -19.00 -8.12
C THR A 9 -31.47 -17.65 -8.73
N THR A 10 -32.01 -17.31 -9.90
CA THR A 10 -31.75 -16.04 -10.60
C THR A 10 -32.30 -14.82 -9.86
N ARG A 11 -33.52 -14.88 -9.30
CA ARG A 11 -34.07 -13.77 -8.47
C ARG A 11 -33.35 -13.60 -7.12
N GLY A 12 -32.84 -14.69 -6.53
CA GLY A 12 -32.02 -14.62 -5.33
C GLY A 12 -30.68 -13.92 -5.58
N ALA A 13 -30.02 -14.28 -6.69
CA ALA A 13 -28.76 -13.67 -7.12
C ALA A 13 -28.93 -12.20 -7.56
N GLU A 14 -30.02 -11.86 -8.25
CA GLU A 14 -30.35 -10.48 -8.63
C GLU A 14 -30.74 -9.62 -7.42
N SER A 15 -31.41 -10.18 -6.42
CA SER A 15 -31.75 -9.48 -5.16
C SER A 15 -30.51 -9.23 -4.29
N HIS A 16 -29.57 -10.19 -4.25
CA HIS A 16 -28.26 -9.99 -3.61
C HIS A 16 -27.38 -9.01 -4.37
N ARG A 17 -27.35 -9.06 -5.71
CA ARG A 17 -26.62 -8.11 -6.56
C ARG A 17 -27.25 -6.70 -6.52
N SER A 18 -28.56 -6.60 -6.40
CA SER A 18 -29.32 -5.37 -6.17
C SER A 18 -28.97 -4.74 -4.82
N LYS A 19 -28.84 -5.52 -3.74
CA LYS A 19 -28.36 -5.02 -2.44
C LYS A 19 -26.89 -4.59 -2.47
N LEU A 20 -26.03 -5.29 -3.21
CA LEU A 20 -24.63 -4.87 -3.41
C LEU A 20 -24.55 -3.58 -4.25
N ASN A 21 -25.44 -3.39 -5.23
CA ASN A 21 -25.54 -2.16 -6.01
C ASN A 21 -26.19 -1.00 -5.21
N SER A 22 -27.11 -1.29 -4.29
CA SER A 22 -27.71 -0.26 -3.41
C SER A 22 -26.75 0.16 -2.28
N LEU A 23 -25.79 -0.70 -1.92
CA LEU A 23 -24.59 -0.34 -1.12
C LEU A 23 -23.52 0.36 -1.96
N GLY A 24 -23.46 0.09 -3.27
CA GLY A 24 -22.61 0.79 -4.24
C GLY A 24 -23.00 2.24 -4.51
N SER A 25 -24.13 2.71 -3.98
CA SER A 25 -24.59 4.09 -4.08
C SER A 25 -24.05 5.00 -2.95
N LEU A 26 -23.21 4.49 -2.03
CA LEU A 26 -22.71 5.25 -0.88
C LEU A 26 -21.18 5.20 -0.69
N ALA A 27 -20.40 4.77 -1.67
CA ALA A 27 -18.95 4.99 -1.65
C ALA A 27 -18.40 5.29 -3.05
N ALA A 28 -18.77 6.45 -3.58
CA ALA A 28 -17.81 7.25 -4.33
C ALA A 28 -16.73 7.75 -3.34
N SER A 29 -15.96 6.84 -2.74
CA SER A 29 -14.84 7.25 -1.92
C SER A 29 -13.74 7.68 -2.89
N SER A 30 -13.39 8.97 -2.92
CA SER A 30 -12.19 9.49 -3.61
C SER A 30 -10.86 8.96 -3.02
N ILE A 31 -10.92 7.86 -2.27
CA ILE A 31 -9.86 7.27 -1.48
C ILE A 31 -9.51 5.94 -2.15
N TRP A 32 -8.30 5.88 -2.71
CA TRP A 32 -7.80 4.72 -3.46
C TRP A 32 -7.42 3.53 -2.56
N VAL A 33 -7.25 3.77 -1.26
CA VAL A 33 -6.99 2.75 -0.25
C VAL A 33 -8.08 2.78 0.81
N LEU A 34 -8.92 1.75 0.84
CA LEU A 34 -9.98 1.64 1.85
C LEU A 34 -9.38 1.24 3.21
N PRO A 35 -9.75 1.90 4.33
CA PRO A 35 -9.28 1.54 5.67
C PRO A 35 -9.52 0.07 6.03
N GLU A 36 -10.62 -0.51 5.55
CA GLU A 36 -10.99 -1.91 5.77
C GLU A 36 -10.01 -2.88 5.12
N ALA A 37 -9.41 -2.50 3.97
CA ALA A 37 -8.38 -3.31 3.31
C ALA A 37 -7.11 -3.37 4.17
N ILE A 38 -6.74 -2.25 4.80
CA ILE A 38 -5.61 -2.18 5.74
C ILE A 38 -5.90 -3.05 6.97
N LEU A 39 -7.06 -2.86 7.60
CA LEU A 39 -7.45 -3.62 8.79
C LEU A 39 -7.46 -5.13 8.53
N LYS A 40 -7.92 -5.56 7.35
CA LYS A 40 -7.91 -6.97 6.96
C LYS A 40 -6.50 -7.52 6.79
N GLY A 41 -5.59 -6.79 6.13
CA GLY A 41 -4.21 -7.23 5.90
C GLY A 41 -3.30 -7.13 7.13
N MET A 42 -3.71 -6.41 8.18
CA MET A 42 -2.99 -6.41 9.46
C MET A 42 -3.18 -7.72 10.26
N GLY A 43 -4.06 -8.63 9.83
CA GLY A 43 -4.21 -9.97 10.40
C GLY A 43 -2.98 -10.88 10.19
N ASP A 44 -2.94 -12.01 10.90
CA ASP A 44 -1.72 -12.84 11.03
C ASP A 44 -1.33 -13.70 9.81
N GLU A 45 -2.13 -13.76 8.75
CA GLU A 45 -1.89 -14.63 7.58
C GLU A 45 -0.79 -14.15 6.63
N LEU A 46 -0.30 -12.90 6.73
CA LEU A 46 0.64 -12.30 5.76
C LEU A 46 2.12 -12.32 6.19
N ASP A 47 2.45 -12.90 7.34
CA ASP A 47 3.77 -12.73 7.94
C ASP A 47 4.91 -13.45 7.20
N SER A 48 4.69 -14.69 6.77
CA SER A 48 5.77 -15.49 6.17
C SER A 48 6.22 -14.95 4.81
N ASP A 49 5.26 -14.54 3.99
CA ASP A 49 5.52 -14.08 2.63
C ASP A 49 6.19 -12.71 2.64
N LEU A 50 5.76 -11.84 3.56
CA LEU A 50 6.32 -10.51 3.70
C LEU A 50 7.76 -10.54 4.24
N ASP A 51 8.06 -11.40 5.22
CA ASP A 51 9.44 -11.56 5.72
C ASP A 51 10.37 -12.08 4.60
N LEU A 52 9.88 -12.99 3.76
CA LEU A 52 10.63 -13.50 2.61
C LEU A 52 10.89 -12.42 1.57
N ILE A 53 9.85 -11.64 1.21
CA ILE A 53 9.96 -10.49 0.31
C ILE A 53 11.01 -9.51 0.83
N ILE A 54 10.92 -9.11 2.10
CA ILE A 54 11.83 -8.12 2.70
C ILE A 54 13.26 -8.66 2.74
N SER A 55 13.46 -9.94 3.05
CA SER A 55 14.78 -10.57 2.99
C SER A 55 15.38 -10.61 1.57
N GLY A 56 14.53 -10.55 0.55
CA GLY A 56 14.91 -10.50 -0.86
C GLY A 56 15.17 -9.09 -1.40
N ILE A 57 14.83 -8.04 -0.64
CA ILE A 57 15.17 -6.65 -1.01
C ILE A 57 16.65 -6.44 -0.70
N GLY A 58 17.47 -6.32 -1.74
CA GLY A 58 18.92 -6.19 -1.62
C GLY A 58 19.37 -4.89 -0.96
N ASP A 59 20.57 -4.91 -0.37
CA ASP A 59 21.22 -3.75 0.25
C ASP A 59 21.34 -2.57 -0.73
N GLU A 60 21.51 -2.84 -2.03
CA GLU A 60 21.57 -1.80 -3.06
C GLU A 60 20.26 -1.00 -3.18
N VAL A 61 19.12 -1.63 -2.95
CA VAL A 61 17.79 -1.00 -2.98
C VAL A 61 17.63 -0.08 -1.78
N HIS A 62 18.02 -0.56 -0.59
CA HIS A 62 18.05 0.26 0.62
C HIS A 62 19.00 1.46 0.48
N ALA A 63 20.18 1.24 -0.12
CA ALA A 63 21.12 2.32 -0.40
C ALA A 63 20.56 3.31 -1.43
N LEU A 64 19.80 2.85 -2.44
CA LEU A 64 19.13 3.72 -3.40
C LEU A 64 18.06 4.57 -2.72
N ALA A 65 17.20 3.97 -1.90
CA ALA A 65 16.18 4.69 -1.13
C ALA A 65 16.80 5.73 -0.19
N ALA A 66 17.89 5.39 0.52
CA ALA A 66 18.60 6.33 1.39
C ALA A 66 19.16 7.54 0.61
N ARG A 67 19.65 7.34 -0.62
CA ARG A 67 20.09 8.45 -1.49
C ARG A 67 18.92 9.32 -1.96
N SER A 68 17.75 8.72 -2.21
CA SER A 68 16.56 9.44 -2.68
C SER A 68 16.09 10.50 -1.70
N ILE A 69 16.25 10.28 -0.39
CA ILE A 69 15.86 11.21 0.69
C ILE A 69 16.49 12.60 0.52
N GLY A 70 17.67 12.72 -0.09
CA GLY A 70 18.36 13.99 -0.30
C GLY A 70 18.19 14.61 -1.69
N SER A 71 17.38 14.03 -2.58
CA SER A 71 17.36 14.38 -4.00
C SER A 71 15.96 14.69 -4.52
N TRP A 72 15.78 15.89 -5.09
CA TRP A 72 14.57 16.25 -5.87
C TRP A 72 14.47 15.50 -7.20
N ASP A 73 15.59 14.96 -7.69
CA ASP A 73 15.68 14.23 -8.96
C ASP A 73 15.61 12.70 -8.76
N ALA A 74 15.07 12.25 -7.61
CA ALA A 74 14.97 10.82 -7.32
C ALA A 74 13.97 10.12 -8.24
N ASP A 75 14.40 9.02 -8.89
CA ASP A 75 13.56 8.24 -9.80
C ASP A 75 12.80 7.13 -9.03
N MET A 76 11.55 7.42 -8.68
CA MET A 76 10.68 6.47 -7.98
C MET A 76 10.29 5.27 -8.83
N ILE A 77 10.28 5.38 -10.16
CA ILE A 77 9.98 4.26 -11.05
C ILE A 77 11.15 3.28 -11.06
N ALA A 78 12.38 3.80 -11.18
CA ALA A 78 13.58 2.98 -11.10
C ALA A 78 13.71 2.30 -9.73
N LEU A 79 13.41 3.01 -8.64
CA LEU A 79 13.39 2.42 -7.30
C LEU A 79 12.32 1.33 -7.18
N HIS A 80 11.12 1.52 -7.74
CA HIS A 80 10.07 0.50 -7.77
C HIS A 80 10.47 -0.77 -8.51
N GLN A 81 11.16 -0.62 -9.63
CA GLN A 81 11.70 -1.77 -10.37
C GLN A 81 12.79 -2.49 -9.57
N ALA A 82 13.72 -1.74 -8.98
CA ALA A 82 14.80 -2.29 -8.17
C ALA A 82 14.29 -3.00 -6.91
N SER A 83 13.21 -2.51 -6.30
CA SER A 83 12.58 -3.11 -5.12
C SER A 83 11.62 -4.24 -5.44
N GLY A 84 11.55 -4.73 -6.69
CA GLY A 84 10.63 -5.80 -7.07
C GLY A 84 9.15 -5.46 -6.90
N GLY A 85 8.80 -4.18 -7.02
CA GLY A 85 7.43 -3.68 -6.81
C GLY A 85 7.18 -3.04 -5.45
N HIS A 86 8.15 -3.10 -4.53
CA HIS A 86 7.97 -2.69 -3.12
C HIS A 86 8.43 -1.26 -2.74
N VAL A 87 8.21 -0.29 -3.63
CA VAL A 87 8.73 1.08 -3.46
C VAL A 87 8.18 1.81 -2.24
N LEU A 88 6.88 1.64 -1.93
CA LEU A 88 6.22 2.33 -0.83
C LEU A 88 6.67 1.73 0.51
N LEU A 89 6.83 0.41 0.56
CA LEU A 89 7.40 -0.27 1.73
C LEU A 89 8.82 0.22 2.00
N VAL A 90 9.69 0.19 0.98
CA VAL A 90 11.10 0.58 1.13
C VAL A 90 11.22 2.05 1.52
N MET A 91 10.56 2.97 0.80
CA MET A 91 10.65 4.40 1.10
C MET A 91 10.03 4.75 2.46
N GLY A 92 8.90 4.13 2.81
CA GLY A 92 8.25 4.33 4.10
C GLY A 92 9.13 3.92 5.27
N GLN A 93 9.76 2.75 5.21
CA GLN A 93 10.74 2.34 6.22
C GLN A 93 11.94 3.28 6.29
N THR A 94 12.51 3.61 5.13
CA THR A 94 13.71 4.48 5.05
C THR A 94 13.45 5.85 5.69
N LEU A 95 12.27 6.44 5.44
CA LEU A 95 11.91 7.73 6.04
C LEU A 95 11.63 7.62 7.55
N LEU A 96 10.92 6.58 8.01
CA LEU A 96 10.70 6.36 9.45
C LEU A 96 12.03 6.19 10.21
N GLU A 97 12.99 5.49 9.61
CA GLU A 97 14.34 5.32 10.15
C GLU A 97 15.13 6.63 10.12
N HIS A 98 15.11 7.35 8.99
CA HIS A 98 15.79 8.64 8.83
C HIS A 98 15.35 9.68 9.85
N HIS A 99 14.05 9.76 10.15
CA HIS A 99 13.49 10.68 11.15
C HIS A 99 13.58 10.15 12.59
N GLY A 100 14.17 8.97 12.82
CA GLY A 100 14.26 8.37 14.15
C GLY A 100 12.91 7.95 14.75
N LEU A 101 11.85 7.90 13.94
CA LEU A 101 10.48 7.64 14.38
C LEU A 101 10.27 6.21 14.87
N MET A 102 11.07 5.27 14.36
CA MET A 102 11.09 3.90 14.86
C MET A 102 11.33 3.85 16.37
N THR A 103 12.30 4.61 16.86
CA THR A 103 12.64 4.67 18.28
C THR A 103 11.75 5.63 19.05
N SER A 104 11.55 6.87 18.55
CA SER A 104 10.83 7.91 19.30
C SER A 104 9.35 7.56 19.53
N CYS A 105 8.74 6.82 18.60
CA CYS A 105 7.35 6.37 18.71
C CYS A 105 7.23 4.92 19.19
N SER A 106 8.34 4.26 19.56
CA SER A 106 8.37 2.85 20.00
C SER A 106 7.70 1.90 19.00
N LEU A 107 7.97 2.11 17.71
CA LEU A 107 7.35 1.32 16.65
C LEU A 107 8.00 -0.05 16.55
N ASN A 108 7.18 -1.09 16.51
CA ASN A 108 7.65 -2.44 16.24
C ASN A 108 7.96 -2.60 14.74
N GLN A 109 9.17 -3.04 14.40
CA GLN A 109 9.62 -3.18 13.01
C GLN A 109 8.72 -4.11 12.19
N LYS A 110 8.28 -5.22 12.76
CA LYS A 110 7.40 -6.19 12.08
C LYS A 110 6.03 -5.58 11.82
N THR A 111 5.47 -4.86 12.79
CA THR A 111 4.19 -4.15 12.63
C THR A 111 4.28 -3.07 11.54
N VAL A 112 5.35 -2.28 11.51
CA VAL A 112 5.57 -1.25 10.47
C VAL A 112 5.65 -1.88 9.09
N ARG A 113 6.44 -2.94 8.94
CA ARG A 113 6.58 -3.68 7.68
C ARG A 113 5.22 -4.22 7.23
N ARG A 114 4.47 -4.87 8.12
CA ARG A 114 3.12 -5.39 7.84
C ARG A 114 2.17 -4.30 7.39
N PHE A 115 2.17 -3.17 8.10
CA PHE A 115 1.36 -2.01 7.75
C PHE A 115 1.71 -1.48 6.35
N LEU A 116 2.99 -1.23 6.08
CA LEU A 116 3.43 -0.67 4.80
C LEU A 116 3.21 -1.63 3.63
N GLY A 117 3.48 -2.93 3.81
CA GLY A 117 3.22 -3.95 2.78
C GLY A 117 1.72 -4.09 2.49
N THR A 118 0.88 -4.05 3.52
CA THR A 118 -0.58 -4.06 3.35
C THR A 118 -1.07 -2.80 2.64
N LEU A 119 -0.57 -1.63 3.04
CA LEU A 119 -0.89 -0.35 2.43
C LEU A 119 -0.51 -0.34 0.95
N GLU A 120 0.69 -0.83 0.62
CA GLU A 120 1.18 -0.94 -0.75
C GLU A 120 0.32 -1.87 -1.60
N ALA A 121 -0.01 -3.05 -1.10
CA ALA A 121 -0.90 -3.98 -1.79
C ALA A 121 -2.29 -3.39 -2.05
N ALA A 122 -2.78 -2.54 -1.13
CA ALA A 122 -4.09 -1.92 -1.23
C ALA A 122 -4.18 -0.80 -2.27
N TYR A 123 -3.07 -0.20 -2.71
CA TYR A 123 -3.06 0.79 -3.80
C TYR A 123 -3.42 0.17 -5.17
N GLY A 124 -3.24 -1.14 -5.33
CA GLY A 124 -3.56 -1.85 -6.57
C GLY A 124 -2.78 -1.34 -7.81
N ASN A 125 -3.23 -1.77 -9.00
CA ASN A 125 -2.57 -1.47 -10.28
C ASN A 125 -3.32 -0.39 -11.07
N HIS A 126 -3.48 0.80 -10.48
CA HIS A 126 -4.04 1.96 -11.18
C HIS A 126 -2.94 2.67 -11.99
N GLN A 127 -3.33 3.27 -13.13
CA GLN A 127 -2.37 3.94 -14.02
C GLN A 127 -1.60 5.09 -13.34
N TYR A 128 -2.22 5.75 -12.36
CA TYR A 128 -1.61 6.87 -11.63
C TYR A 128 -1.68 6.70 -10.11
N HIS A 129 -2.86 6.34 -9.56
CA HIS A 129 -3.05 6.21 -8.12
C HIS A 129 -2.56 4.85 -7.59
N ASN A 130 -1.27 4.61 -7.71
CA ASN A 130 -0.60 3.38 -7.31
C ASN A 130 0.47 3.65 -6.23
N SER A 131 1.16 2.59 -5.80
CA SER A 131 2.21 2.68 -4.77
C SER A 131 3.40 3.55 -5.16
N ILE A 132 3.71 3.67 -6.46
CA ILE A 132 4.77 4.57 -6.96
C ILE A 132 4.39 6.01 -6.65
N HIS A 133 3.16 6.42 -6.99
CA HIS A 133 2.69 7.76 -6.69
C HIS A 133 2.64 8.04 -5.18
N ALA A 134 2.22 7.06 -4.38
CA ALA A 134 2.22 7.19 -2.93
C ALA A 134 3.63 7.41 -2.36
N ALA A 135 4.62 6.66 -2.84
CA ALA A 135 6.02 6.81 -2.45
C ALA A 135 6.59 8.18 -2.88
N ASP A 136 6.27 8.63 -4.09
CA ASP A 136 6.68 9.93 -4.63
C ASP A 136 6.13 11.10 -3.82
N VAL A 137 4.84 11.07 -3.48
CA VAL A 137 4.21 12.09 -2.60
C VAL A 137 4.88 12.09 -1.21
N MET A 138 5.16 10.92 -0.66
CA MET A 138 5.82 10.79 0.65
C MET A 138 7.23 11.40 0.64
N LEU A 139 8.03 11.08 -0.37
CA LEU A 139 9.36 11.65 -0.54
C LEU A 139 9.31 13.16 -0.77
N THR A 140 8.42 13.63 -1.63
CA THR A 140 8.24 15.06 -1.92
C THR A 140 7.87 15.84 -0.66
N MET A 141 6.98 15.28 0.18
CA MET A 141 6.64 15.90 1.46
C MET A 141 7.84 15.97 2.39
N HIS A 142 8.63 14.90 2.49
CA HIS A 142 9.88 14.93 3.25
C HIS A 142 10.84 16.02 2.74
N LEU A 143 11.12 16.06 1.44
CA LEU A 143 12.02 17.04 0.83
C LEU A 143 11.54 18.47 1.06
N TYR A 144 10.22 18.69 0.99
CA TYR A 144 9.62 19.98 1.29
C TYR A 144 9.86 20.39 2.75
N LEU A 145 9.52 19.53 3.71
CA LEU A 145 9.73 19.80 5.14
C LEU A 145 11.21 20.09 5.44
N THR A 146 12.13 19.29 4.91
CA THR A 146 13.57 19.47 5.07
C THR A 146 14.07 20.77 4.45
N LYS A 147 13.64 21.09 3.22
CA LYS A 147 14.09 22.28 2.49
C LYS A 147 13.64 23.58 3.14
N PHE A 148 12.43 23.59 3.70
CA PHE A 148 11.85 24.78 4.32
C PHE A 148 11.96 24.80 5.85
N ASN A 149 12.58 23.77 6.44
CA ASN A 149 12.81 23.65 7.88
C ASN A 149 11.52 23.84 8.70
N LEU A 150 10.49 23.07 8.31
CA LEU A 150 9.16 23.04 8.92
C LEU A 150 9.01 21.89 9.91
#